data_AF-A0A1E5JTA6-F1
#
_entry.id   AF-A0A1E5JTA6-F1
#
_cell.length_a   1.000
_cell.length_b   1.000
_cell.length_c   1.000
_cell.angle_alpha   90.00
_cell.angle_beta   90.00
_cell.angle_gamma   90.00
#
_symmetry.space_group_name_H-M   'P 1'
#
loop_
_entity.id
_entity.type
_entity.pdbx_description
1 polymer ?
#
loop_
_entity_poly.entity_id
_entity_poly.type
_entity_poly.pdbx_seq_one_letter_code
_entity_poly.pdbx_strand_id
1 'polypeptide(L)'
;MNAEEITVLNDLKNDINQLLGFHEETPRINYGPCGAFAKLFFDAWNDRFQDKVHIVFVMMKSHEECWHIALRMPSGELYDGGVGLHCEETYGEDYLFEDMIEYDHERLEKWSYGLERDYPRFCPDFNKQVVNSLIIHHLDRLRSQES
;
A
#
# COMPACT_ATOMS: atom_id res chain seq x y z
N MET A 1 -2.20 -15.91 5.87
CA MET A 1 -0.78 -15.50 5.81
C MET A 1 0.02 -16.32 6.79
N ASN A 2 1.22 -16.76 6.42
CA ASN A 2 2.13 -17.48 7.32
C ASN A 2 3.04 -16.50 8.10
N ALA A 3 3.77 -17.00 9.10
CA ALA A 3 4.60 -16.15 9.97
C ALA A 3 5.74 -15.44 9.21
N GLU A 4 6.27 -16.05 8.16
CA GLU A 4 7.37 -15.51 7.37
C GLU A 4 6.90 -14.36 6.47
N GLU A 5 5.77 -14.53 5.78
CA GLU A 5 5.11 -13.46 5.03
C GLU A 5 4.86 -12.24 5.92
N ILE A 6 4.35 -12.46 7.13
CA ILE A 6 4.13 -11.41 8.11
C ILE A 6 5.47 -10.71 8.47
N THR A 7 6.54 -11.47 8.69
CA THR A 7 7.87 -10.87 8.97
C THR A 7 8.37 -10.03 7.80
N VAL A 8 8.33 -10.53 6.57
CA VAL A 8 8.81 -9.80 5.39
C VAL A 8 7.99 -8.54 5.13
N LEU A 9 6.67 -8.60 5.26
CA LEU A 9 5.81 -7.43 5.07
C LEU A 9 6.01 -6.38 6.17
N ASN A 10 6.30 -6.80 7.39
CA ASN A 10 6.69 -5.91 8.48
C ASN A 10 8.06 -5.27 8.24
N ASP A 11 9.04 -6.03 7.75
CA ASP A 11 10.37 -5.50 7.38
C ASP A 11 10.24 -4.45 6.27
N LEU A 12 9.45 -4.72 5.22
CA LEU A 12 9.16 -3.75 4.16
C LEU A 12 8.55 -2.46 4.70
N LYS A 13 7.52 -2.58 5.55
CA LYS A 13 6.91 -1.42 6.22
C LYS A 13 7.91 -0.64 7.08
N ASN A 14 8.82 -1.33 7.77
CA ASN A 14 9.85 -0.67 8.58
C ASN A 14 10.85 0.08 7.70
N ASP A 15 11.30 -0.50 6.59
CA ASP A 15 12.22 0.14 5.65
C ASP A 15 11.57 1.34 4.94
N ILE A 16 10.30 1.25 4.57
CA ILE A 16 9.54 2.39 4.01
C ILE A 16 9.44 3.53 5.03
N ASN A 17 9.11 3.22 6.28
CA ASN A 17 9.05 4.22 7.35
C ASN A 17 10.42 4.79 7.70
N GLN A 18 11.49 4.00 7.63
CA GLN A 18 12.86 4.46 7.81
C GLN A 18 13.29 5.38 6.68
N LEU A 19 12.91 5.07 5.44
CA LEU A 19 13.21 5.88 4.26
C LEU A 19 12.49 7.22 4.28
N LEU A 20 11.18 7.19 4.52
CA LEU A 20 10.32 8.37 4.31
C LEU A 20 10.07 9.15 5.59
N GLY A 21 10.18 8.52 6.76
CA GLY A 21 9.95 9.13 8.05
C GLY A 21 8.46 9.34 8.39
N PHE A 22 8.24 10.17 9.42
CA PHE A 22 6.93 10.45 9.99
C PHE A 22 6.66 11.97 10.02
N HIS A 23 5.39 12.35 9.98
CA HIS A 23 4.92 13.71 10.27
C HIS A 23 3.82 13.60 11.34
N GLU A 24 4.03 14.21 12.51
CA GLU A 24 3.09 14.14 13.64
C GLU A 24 2.64 12.70 13.96
N GLU A 25 3.60 11.78 14.11
CA GLU A 25 3.41 10.33 14.33
C GLU A 25 2.79 9.53 13.17
N THR A 26 2.38 10.19 12.09
CA THR A 26 1.80 9.52 10.92
C THR A 26 2.88 9.19 9.89
N PRO A 27 2.94 7.94 9.38
CA PRO A 27 3.82 7.56 8.28
C PRO A 27 3.68 8.48 7.08
N ARG A 28 4.79 9.03 6.57
CA ARG A 28 4.73 10.02 5.48
C ARG A 28 4.17 9.47 4.17
N ILE A 29 4.31 8.18 3.94
CA ILE A 29 3.72 7.46 2.80
C ILE A 29 2.17 7.56 2.79
N ASN A 30 1.53 7.77 3.94
CA ASN A 30 0.09 7.88 4.08
C ASN A 30 -0.45 9.30 3.85
N TYR A 31 0.41 10.31 3.64
CA TYR A 31 0.02 11.69 3.28
C TYR A 31 -0.05 11.92 1.76
N GLY A 32 -0.42 10.90 1.00
CA GLY A 32 -0.69 11.02 -0.43
C GLY A 32 0.01 10.01 -1.35
N PRO A 33 1.25 9.56 -1.09
CA PRO A 33 1.90 8.54 -1.90
C PRO A 33 1.27 7.14 -1.85
N CYS A 34 0.29 6.91 -0.97
CA CYS A 34 -0.35 5.60 -0.76
C CYS A 34 -0.88 4.97 -2.06
N GLY A 35 -1.47 5.74 -2.98
CA GLY A 35 -1.90 5.22 -4.28
C GLY A 35 -0.75 4.76 -5.18
N ALA A 36 0.35 5.52 -5.22
CA ALA A 36 1.54 5.15 -5.97
C ALA A 36 2.21 3.90 -5.36
N PHE A 37 2.31 3.83 -4.02
CA PHE A 37 2.78 2.65 -3.32
C PHE A 37 1.91 1.42 -3.62
N ALA A 38 0.59 1.55 -3.49
CA ALA A 38 -0.35 0.46 -3.72
C ALA A 38 -0.23 -0.09 -5.15
N LYS A 39 -0.05 0.78 -6.15
CA LYS A 39 0.20 0.36 -7.54
C LYS A 39 1.49 -0.46 -7.68
N LEU A 40 2.60 0.06 -7.15
CA LEU A 40 3.90 -0.60 -7.24
C LEU A 40 3.88 -1.98 -6.57
N PHE A 41 3.27 -2.06 -5.39
CA PHE A 41 3.12 -3.32 -4.67
C PHE A 41 2.17 -4.28 -5.38
N PHE A 42 1.01 -3.81 -5.85
CA PHE A 42 0.05 -4.61 -6.61
C PHE A 42 0.71 -5.28 -7.81
N ASP A 43 1.45 -4.51 -8.62
CA ASP A 43 2.16 -5.03 -9.78
C ASP A 43 3.20 -6.08 -9.36
N ALA A 44 4.02 -5.74 -8.38
CA ALA A 44 5.12 -6.60 -7.95
C ALA A 44 4.62 -7.92 -7.34
N TRP A 45 3.57 -7.88 -6.52
CA TRP A 45 2.96 -9.06 -5.93
C TRP A 45 2.25 -9.92 -6.98
N ASN A 46 1.39 -9.31 -7.80
CA ASN A 46 0.56 -10.05 -8.74
C ASN A 46 1.35 -10.61 -9.94
N ASP A 47 2.56 -10.13 -10.21
CA ASP A 47 3.50 -10.77 -11.14
C ASP A 47 4.20 -12.00 -10.53
N ARG A 48 4.33 -12.05 -9.20
CA ARG A 48 5.12 -13.07 -8.47
C ARG A 48 4.30 -14.25 -7.94
N PHE A 49 3.16 -13.97 -7.33
CA PHE A 49 2.43 -14.97 -6.53
C PHE A 49 1.13 -15.38 -7.19
N GLN A 50 0.71 -16.63 -6.98
CA GLN A 50 -0.56 -17.13 -7.51
C GLN A 50 -1.76 -16.46 -6.85
N ASP A 51 -1.73 -16.35 -5.52
CA ASP A 51 -2.76 -15.68 -4.74
C ASP A 51 -2.61 -14.17 -4.87
N LYS A 52 -3.60 -13.53 -5.51
CA LYS A 52 -3.51 -12.12 -5.89
C LYS A 52 -3.95 -11.19 -4.75
N VAL A 53 -3.31 -10.03 -4.71
CA VAL A 53 -3.78 -8.86 -3.94
C VAL A 53 -4.66 -7.99 -4.83
N HIS A 54 -5.54 -7.21 -4.21
CA HIS A 54 -6.30 -6.16 -4.88
C HIS A 54 -6.15 -4.83 -4.15
N ILE A 55 -6.26 -3.74 -4.90
CA ILE A 55 -6.21 -2.39 -4.33
C ILE A 55 -7.55 -2.09 -3.68
N VAL A 56 -7.54 -1.46 -2.51
CA VAL A 56 -8.72 -1.07 -1.75
C VAL A 56 -8.72 0.43 -1.55
N PHE A 57 -9.83 1.07 -1.92
CA PHE A 57 -10.06 2.48 -1.61
C PHE A 57 -10.78 2.57 -0.27
N VAL A 58 -10.14 3.24 0.70
CA VAL A 58 -10.78 3.61 1.97
C VAL A 58 -11.50 4.94 1.72
N MET A 59 -12.78 4.84 1.44
CA MET A 59 -13.64 5.96 1.06
C MET A 59 -14.29 6.56 2.31
N MET A 60 -14.42 7.88 2.37
CA MET A 60 -15.37 8.48 3.32
C MET A 60 -16.79 8.03 2.97
N LYS A 61 -17.66 7.85 3.97
CA LYS A 61 -19.09 7.52 3.73
C LYS A 61 -19.85 8.51 2.82
N SER A 62 -19.39 9.75 2.72
CA SER A 62 -19.95 10.73 1.78
C SER A 62 -19.65 10.40 0.31
N HIS A 63 -18.67 9.52 0.05
CA HIS A 63 -18.09 9.20 -1.27
C HIS A 63 -17.48 10.40 -2.01
N GLU A 64 -17.21 11.50 -1.32
CA GLU A 64 -16.61 12.71 -1.92
C GLU A 64 -15.08 12.60 -2.02
N GLU A 65 -14.45 11.84 -1.12
CA GLU A 65 -13.01 11.74 -0.97
C GLU A 65 -12.58 10.30 -0.68
N CYS A 66 -11.45 9.91 -1.28
CA CYS A 66 -10.71 8.72 -0.89
C CYS A 66 -9.69 9.15 0.17
N TRP A 67 -9.88 8.66 1.38
CA TRP A 67 -9.02 9.00 2.51
C TRP A 67 -7.67 8.31 2.41
N HIS A 68 -7.66 7.05 2.00
CA HIS A 68 -6.45 6.23 1.91
C HIS A 68 -6.61 5.11 0.90
N ILE A 69 -5.48 4.63 0.37
CA ILE A 69 -5.44 3.49 -0.54
C ILE A 69 -4.54 2.43 0.10
N ALA A 70 -5.10 1.23 0.26
CA ALA A 70 -4.43 0.06 0.81
C ALA A 70 -4.50 -1.10 -0.18
N LEU A 71 -3.95 -2.24 0.20
CA LEU A 71 -4.07 -3.51 -0.51
C LEU A 71 -4.80 -4.51 0.36
N ARG A 72 -5.71 -5.29 -0.23
CA ARG A 72 -6.23 -6.49 0.42
C ARG A 72 -5.30 -7.65 0.15
N MET A 73 -4.86 -8.28 1.21
CA MET A 73 -4.04 -9.48 1.17
C MET A 73 -4.92 -10.72 0.93
N PRO A 74 -4.37 -11.84 0.42
CA PRO A 74 -5.15 -13.06 0.20
C PRO A 74 -5.83 -13.61 1.47
N SER A 75 -5.30 -13.28 2.64
CA SER A 75 -5.89 -13.66 3.93
C SER A 75 -7.01 -12.73 4.43
N GLY A 76 -7.28 -11.63 3.72
CA GLY A 76 -8.37 -10.69 4.01
C GLY A 76 -7.96 -9.44 4.79
N GLU A 77 -6.79 -9.44 5.43
CA GLU A 77 -6.22 -8.25 6.05
C GLU A 77 -5.85 -7.19 5.00
N LEU A 78 -5.77 -5.93 5.45
CA LEU A 78 -5.26 -4.82 4.68
C LEU A 78 -3.75 -4.67 4.87
N TYR A 79 -3.08 -4.11 3.87
CA TYR A 79 -1.67 -3.76 3.90
C TYR A 79 -1.41 -2.39 3.26
N ASP A 80 -0.59 -1.58 3.91
CA ASP A 80 0.00 -0.39 3.31
C ASP A 80 1.45 -0.19 3.79
N GLY A 81 2.19 0.70 3.12
CA GLY A 81 3.61 0.95 3.38
C GLY A 81 3.91 1.67 4.70
N GLY A 82 2.90 2.22 5.38
CA GLY A 82 3.05 2.96 6.62
C GLY A 82 2.67 2.14 7.85
N VAL A 83 1.43 1.65 7.90
CA VAL A 83 0.88 0.87 9.00
C VAL A 83 1.36 -0.58 8.94
N GLY A 84 1.47 -1.14 7.73
CA GLY A 84 1.75 -2.57 7.53
C GLY A 84 0.45 -3.37 7.51
N LEU A 85 0.49 -4.62 8.00
CA LEU A 85 -0.70 -5.47 8.07
C LEU A 85 -1.66 -4.99 9.17
N HIS A 86 -2.93 -4.81 8.82
CA HIS A 86 -3.97 -4.35 9.73
C HIS A 86 -5.37 -4.74 9.23
N CYS A 87 -6.41 -4.43 9.99
CA CYS A 87 -7.80 -4.75 9.65
C CYS A 87 -8.64 -3.48 9.46
N GLU A 88 -9.80 -3.61 8.82
CA GLU A 88 -10.74 -2.50 8.52
C GLU A 88 -11.15 -1.69 9.76
N GLU A 89 -11.23 -2.34 10.92
CA GLU A 89 -11.57 -1.73 12.21
C GLU A 89 -10.59 -0.60 12.60
N THR A 90 -9.40 -0.55 11.98
CA THR A 90 -8.42 0.52 12.17
C THR A 90 -8.92 1.89 11.73
N TYR A 91 -9.82 1.94 10.73
CA TYR A 91 -10.32 3.21 10.18
C TYR A 91 -11.56 3.74 10.91
N GLY A 92 -12.28 2.88 11.65
CA GLY A 92 -13.50 3.24 12.35
C GLY A 92 -14.73 3.28 11.44
N GLU A 93 -15.87 3.68 12.00
CA GLU A 93 -17.18 3.47 11.34
C GLU A 93 -17.46 4.44 10.20
N ASP A 94 -16.73 5.55 10.04
CA ASP A 94 -17.03 6.60 9.04
C ASP A 94 -16.52 6.30 7.62
N TYR A 95 -15.91 5.14 7.43
CA TYR A 95 -15.30 4.73 6.17
C TYR A 95 -16.00 3.53 5.54
N LEU A 96 -15.90 3.46 4.22
CA LEU A 96 -16.33 2.35 3.38
C LEU A 96 -15.14 1.83 2.60
N PHE A 97 -15.09 0.52 2.38
CA PHE A 97 -14.00 -0.12 1.67
C PHE A 97 -14.51 -0.55 0.30
N GLU A 98 -13.87 -0.03 -0.75
CA GLU A 98 -14.18 -0.40 -2.11
C GLU A 98 -13.01 -1.16 -2.73
N ASP A 99 -13.17 -2.47 -2.87
CA ASP A 99 -12.17 -3.35 -3.48
C ASP A 99 -12.16 -3.21 -5.02
N MET A 100 -10.97 -3.01 -5.58
CA MET A 100 -10.70 -3.01 -7.01
C MET A 100 -10.26 -4.40 -7.46
N ILE A 101 -11.22 -5.34 -7.51
CA ILE A 101 -10.98 -6.75 -7.86
C ILE A 101 -10.36 -6.88 -9.25
N GLU A 102 -10.90 -6.14 -10.22
CA GLU A 102 -10.30 -5.98 -11.54
C GLU A 102 -9.59 -4.64 -11.60
N TYR A 103 -8.37 -4.63 -12.13
CA TYR A 103 -7.56 -3.42 -12.20
C TYR A 103 -8.20 -2.36 -13.12
N ASP A 104 -8.50 -1.19 -12.55
CA ASP A 104 -8.98 -0.01 -13.25
C ASP A 104 -8.00 1.15 -13.03
N HIS A 105 -7.25 1.48 -14.08
CA HIS A 105 -6.26 2.55 -14.03
C HIS A 105 -6.88 3.92 -13.78
N GLU A 106 -8.00 4.24 -14.44
CA GLU A 106 -8.63 5.55 -14.34
C GLU A 106 -9.19 5.78 -12.93
N ARG A 107 -9.79 4.74 -12.34
CA ARG A 107 -10.26 4.78 -10.96
C ARG A 107 -9.12 5.00 -9.97
N LEU A 108 -8.00 4.31 -10.15
CA LEU A 108 -6.82 4.48 -9.30
C LEU A 108 -6.20 5.87 -9.46
N GLU A 109 -6.05 6.36 -10.69
CA GLU A 109 -5.53 7.70 -10.99
C GLU A 109 -6.40 8.78 -10.32
N LYS A 110 -7.72 8.66 -10.44
CA LYS A 110 -8.69 9.56 -9.79
C LYS A 110 -8.51 9.58 -8.28
N TRP A 111 -8.58 8.44 -7.61
CA TRP A 111 -8.61 8.37 -6.15
C TRP A 111 -7.25 8.55 -5.49
N SER A 112 -6.15 8.35 -6.24
CA SER A 112 -4.81 8.73 -5.79
C SER A 112 -4.50 10.23 -5.97
N TYR A 113 -5.43 10.99 -6.58
CA TYR A 113 -5.27 12.38 -6.98
C TYR A 113 -4.08 12.59 -7.95
N GLY A 114 -3.82 11.59 -8.78
CA GLY A 114 -2.71 11.53 -9.73
C GLY A 114 -1.58 10.64 -9.25
N LEU A 115 -1.31 9.55 -9.97
CA LEU A 115 -0.23 8.62 -9.62
C LEU A 115 1.15 9.24 -9.81
N GLU A 116 1.30 10.16 -10.76
CA GLU A 116 2.56 10.85 -11.09
C GLU A 116 2.76 12.18 -10.36
N ARG A 117 1.94 12.50 -9.33
CA ARG A 117 2.07 13.76 -8.60
C ARG A 117 3.32 13.77 -7.70
N ASP A 118 3.85 14.97 -7.47
CA ASP A 118 4.86 15.22 -6.45
C ASP A 118 4.23 15.42 -5.06
N TYR A 119 5.00 15.15 -4.01
CA TYR A 119 4.54 15.22 -2.61
C TYR A 119 5.35 16.19 -1.73
N PRO A 120 5.59 17.44 -2.16
CA PRO A 120 6.60 18.32 -1.58
C PRO A 120 6.34 18.72 -0.11
N ARG A 121 5.08 18.66 0.36
CA ARG A 121 4.70 19.11 1.70
C ARG A 121 5.01 18.07 2.77
N PHE A 122 4.52 16.85 2.59
CA PHE A 122 4.52 15.83 3.64
C PHE A 122 5.38 14.61 3.31
N CYS A 123 5.75 14.37 2.05
CA CYS A 123 6.64 13.28 1.68
C CYS A 123 7.63 13.71 0.57
N PRO A 124 8.46 14.75 0.83
CA PRO A 124 9.33 15.33 -0.20
C PRO A 124 10.38 14.35 -0.74
N ASP A 125 10.75 13.35 0.05
CA ASP A 125 11.75 12.34 -0.31
C ASP A 125 11.14 11.10 -1.00
N PHE A 126 9.83 11.12 -1.29
CA PHE A 126 9.19 10.01 -2.01
C PHE A 126 9.78 9.87 -3.41
N ASN A 127 10.34 8.69 -3.68
CA ASN A 127 10.85 8.33 -4.99
C ASN A 127 10.33 6.93 -5.38
N LYS A 128 9.58 6.86 -6.48
CA LYS A 128 8.96 5.62 -6.95
C LYS A 128 9.98 4.52 -7.22
N GLN A 129 11.14 4.86 -7.79
CA GLN A 129 12.15 3.87 -8.14
C GLN A 129 12.78 3.26 -6.88
N VAL A 130 13.07 4.07 -5.88
CA VAL A 130 13.61 3.61 -4.59
C VAL A 130 12.58 2.75 -3.85
N VAL A 131 11.34 3.22 -3.76
CA VAL A 131 10.23 2.48 -3.12
C VAL A 131 9.98 1.15 -3.83
N ASN A 132 9.93 1.14 -5.16
CA ASN A 132 9.77 -0.08 -5.94
C ASN A 132 10.92 -1.07 -5.71
N SER A 133 12.15 -0.57 -5.58
CA SER A 133 13.32 -1.42 -5.29
C SER A 133 13.21 -2.09 -3.93
N LEU A 134 12.71 -1.37 -2.91
CA LEU A 134 12.43 -1.95 -1.58
C LEU A 134 11.34 -3.02 -1.66
N ILE A 135 10.23 -2.73 -2.34
CA ILE A 135 9.13 -3.69 -2.54
C ILE A 135 9.66 -4.97 -3.19
N ILE A 136 10.37 -4.86 -4.31
CA ILE A 136 10.92 -5.99 -5.04
C ILE A 136 11.90 -6.79 -4.15
N HIS A 137 12.82 -6.10 -3.48
CA HIS A 137 13.78 -6.75 -2.59
C HIS A 137 13.11 -7.62 -1.53
N HIS A 138 12.06 -7.10 -0.89
CA HIS A 138 11.33 -7.83 0.14
C HIS A 138 10.50 -8.98 -0.44
N LEU A 139 9.74 -8.76 -1.52
CA LEU A 139 8.93 -9.81 -2.12
C LEU A 139 9.78 -10.96 -2.71
N ASP A 140 10.98 -10.69 -3.20
CA ASP A 140 11.89 -11.72 -3.71
C ASP A 140 12.42 -12.66 -2.58
N ARG A 141 12.43 -12.19 -1.32
CA ARG A 141 12.75 -13.04 -0.15
C ARG A 141 11.70 -14.14 0.05
N LEU A 142 10.44 -13.87 -0.26
CA LEU A 142 9.34 -14.85 -0.17
C LEU A 142 9.41 -15.89 -1.29
N ARG A 143 9.76 -15.47 -2.51
CA ARG A 143 9.84 -16.37 -3.67
C ARG A 143 10.98 -17.38 -3.58
N SER A 144 12.11 -17.00 -2.97
CA SER A 144 13.33 -17.82 -2.90
C SER A 144 13.17 -19.10 -2.04
N GLN A 145 11.99 -19.35 -1.50
CA GLN A 145 11.68 -20.42 -0.55
C GLN A 145 10.60 -21.39 -1.08
N GLU A 146 9.95 -21.09 -2.21
CA GLU A 146 9.00 -22.00 -2.88
C GLU A 146 9.68 -22.99 -3.86
N SER A 147 11.02 -23.08 -3.82
CA SER A 147 11.86 -23.94 -4.69
C SER A 147 12.29 -25.23 -4.00
#